data_AF-A0A956UYB2-F1
#
_entry.id   AF-A0A956UYB2-F1
#
_cell.length_a   1.000
_cell.length_b   1.000
_cell.length_c   1.000
_cell.angle_alpha   90.00
_cell.angle_beta   90.00
_cell.angle_gamma   90.00
#
_symmetry.space_group_name_H-M   'P 1'
#
loop_
_entity.id
_entity.type
_entity.pdbx_description
1 polymer ?
#
loop_
_entity_poly.entity_id
_entity_poly.type
_entity_poly.pdbx_seq_one_letter_code
_entity_poly.pdbx_strand_id
1 'polypeptide(L)'
;MDAIREEMRRTAYQKKAVSKLSGKETLDYAIAFFKEHGYRAGLTGRPGQMFVMGGKEGLLPRVTGEIKVQSNVGKGHVTMVTMDSTGEQLHEVMAAFHKSLRTLGKESKSTNQT
;
A
#
# COMPACT_ATOMS: atom_id res chain seq x y z
N MET A 1 -5.08 -19.18 20.27
CA MET A 1 -5.36 -17.78 19.87
C MET A 1 -4.10 -16.93 19.93
N ASP A 2 -3.20 -17.17 20.88
CA ASP A 2 -1.99 -16.35 21.05
C ASP A 2 -0.99 -16.47 19.88
N ALA A 3 -0.73 -17.68 19.38
CA ALA A 3 0.18 -17.88 18.25
C ALA A 3 -0.24 -17.14 16.96
N ILE A 4 -1.55 -17.06 16.66
CA ILE A 4 -2.05 -16.28 15.51
C ILE A 4 -1.85 -14.77 15.75
N ARG A 5 -2.06 -14.29 16.98
CA ARG A 5 -1.83 -12.89 17.33
C ARG A 5 -0.36 -12.51 17.28
N GLU A 6 0.52 -13.39 17.74
CA GLU A 6 1.97 -13.22 17.62
C GLU A 6 2.39 -13.21 16.15
N GLU A 7 1.87 -14.13 15.35
CA GLU A 7 2.15 -14.16 13.91
C GLU A 7 1.69 -12.89 13.19
N MET A 8 0.49 -12.38 13.51
CA MET A 8 0.01 -11.10 12.99
C MET A 8 0.96 -9.95 13.36
N ARG A 9 1.46 -9.91 14.61
CA ARG A 9 2.39 -8.86 15.06
C ARG A 9 3.74 -8.99 14.38
N ARG A 10 4.27 -10.21 14.25
CA ARG A 10 5.55 -10.49 13.60
C ARG A 10 5.55 -10.07 12.13
N THR A 11 4.42 -10.32 11.44
CA THR A 11 4.26 -10.05 10.01
C THR A 11 3.57 -8.73 9.70
N ALA A 12 3.33 -7.89 10.71
CA ALA A 12 2.70 -6.59 10.52
C ALA A 12 3.58 -5.67 9.68
N TYR A 13 2.97 -4.96 8.75
CA TYR A 13 3.59 -3.88 8.00
C TYR A 13 2.75 -2.62 8.16
N GLN A 14 3.32 -1.60 8.82
CA GLN A 14 2.67 -0.32 9.02
C GLN A 14 3.63 0.80 8.66
N LYS A 15 3.36 1.47 7.53
CA LYS A 15 4.21 2.57 7.03
C LYS A 15 3.37 3.67 6.38
N LYS A 16 3.98 4.85 6.33
CA LYS A 16 3.48 6.00 5.57
C LYS A 16 4.47 6.35 4.48
N ALA A 17 3.94 6.75 3.32
CA ALA A 17 4.69 7.26 2.19
C ALA A 17 4.05 8.56 1.70
N VAL A 18 4.80 9.33 0.93
CA VAL A 18 4.29 10.46 0.16
C VAL A 18 4.45 10.17 -1.32
N SER A 19 3.43 10.52 -2.10
CA SER A 19 3.37 10.38 -3.55
C SER A 19 3.06 11.73 -4.17
N LYS A 20 3.61 11.97 -5.37
CA LYS A 20 3.24 13.13 -6.20
C LYS A 20 2.03 12.85 -7.08
N LEU A 21 1.66 11.59 -7.25
CA LEU A 21 0.43 11.22 -7.95
C LEU A 21 -0.77 11.77 -7.20
N SER A 22 -1.86 12.05 -7.92
CA SER A 22 -3.13 12.36 -7.28
C SER A 22 -3.62 11.19 -6.44
N GLY A 23 -4.57 11.44 -5.53
CA GLY A 23 -5.13 10.38 -4.70
C GLY A 23 -5.78 9.26 -5.52
N LYS A 24 -6.45 9.62 -6.62
CA LYS A 24 -7.07 8.65 -7.53
C LYS A 24 -6.01 7.81 -8.25
N GLU A 25 -5.02 8.43 -8.87
CA GLU A 25 -3.94 7.72 -9.57
C GLU A 25 -3.16 6.81 -8.62
N THR A 26 -2.96 7.25 -7.38
CA THR A 26 -2.30 6.43 -6.35
C THR A 26 -3.10 5.16 -6.04
N LEU A 27 -4.42 5.28 -5.90
CA LEU A 27 -5.30 4.13 -5.66
C LEU A 27 -5.37 3.19 -6.87
N ASP A 28 -5.50 3.74 -8.07
CA ASP A 28 -5.54 2.95 -9.31
C ASP A 28 -4.23 2.17 -9.50
N TYR A 29 -3.09 2.84 -9.29
CA TYR A 29 -1.76 2.22 -9.31
C TYR A 29 -1.62 1.12 -8.27
N ALA A 30 -2.04 1.36 -7.03
CA ALA A 30 -2.00 0.38 -5.96
C ALA A 30 -2.85 -0.85 -6.30
N ILE A 31 -4.09 -0.66 -6.78
CA ILE A 31 -4.97 -1.77 -7.17
C ILE A 31 -4.32 -2.63 -8.26
N ALA A 32 -3.75 -2.00 -9.29
CA ALA A 32 -3.03 -2.72 -10.35
C ALA A 32 -1.84 -3.49 -9.78
N PHE A 33 -0.99 -2.83 -9.00
CA PHE A 33 0.21 -3.41 -8.39
C PHE A 33 -0.11 -4.67 -7.59
N PHE A 34 -1.08 -4.61 -6.67
CA PHE A 34 -1.42 -5.77 -5.83
C PHE A 34 -2.08 -6.89 -6.63
N LYS A 35 -2.87 -6.59 -7.66
CA LYS A 35 -3.44 -7.60 -8.57
C LYS A 35 -2.37 -8.33 -9.36
N GLU A 36 -1.37 -7.61 -9.87
CA GLU A 36 -0.22 -8.21 -10.58
C GLU A 36 0.58 -9.15 -9.68
N HIS A 37 0.64 -8.86 -8.37
CA HIS A 37 1.27 -9.71 -7.36
C HIS A 37 0.35 -10.82 -6.81
N GLY A 38 -0.80 -11.07 -7.45
CA GLY A 38 -1.69 -12.19 -7.12
C GLY A 38 -2.68 -11.92 -5.97
N TYR A 39 -2.77 -10.67 -5.48
CA TYR A 39 -3.71 -10.31 -4.43
C TYR A 39 -5.04 -9.79 -5.00
N ARG A 40 -6.12 -10.02 -4.25
CA ARG A 40 -7.41 -9.36 -4.53
C ARG A 40 -7.37 -7.95 -3.97
N ALA A 41 -7.49 -6.95 -4.83
CA ALA A 41 -7.47 -5.54 -4.42
C ALA A 41 -8.62 -4.75 -5.06
N GLY A 42 -9.13 -3.74 -4.34
CA GLY A 42 -10.20 -2.87 -4.79
C GLY A 42 -10.58 -1.81 -3.76
N LEU A 43 -11.42 -0.85 -4.16
CA LEU A 43 -11.91 0.21 -3.26
C LEU A 43 -12.83 -0.36 -2.17
N THR A 44 -12.80 0.22 -0.97
CA THR A 44 -13.63 -0.23 0.18
C THR A 44 -14.99 0.47 0.27
N GLY A 45 -15.32 1.33 -0.70
CA GLY A 45 -16.49 2.22 -0.66
C GLY A 45 -16.27 3.48 0.19
N ARG A 46 -15.20 3.54 0.99
CA ARG A 46 -14.79 4.76 1.69
C ARG A 46 -13.90 5.61 0.77
N PRO A 47 -14.08 6.94 0.72
CA PRO A 47 -13.24 7.81 -0.08
C PRO A 47 -11.76 7.66 0.28
N GLY A 48 -10.89 7.58 -0.73
CA GLY A 48 -9.44 7.50 -0.50
C GLY A 48 -8.96 6.15 0.03
N GLN A 49 -9.76 5.08 -0.02
CA GLN A 49 -9.41 3.83 0.66
C GLN A 49 -9.60 2.59 -0.24
N MET A 50 -8.65 1.66 -0.14
CA MET A 50 -8.70 0.35 -0.78
C MET A 50 -8.32 -0.79 0.19
N PHE A 51 -8.79 -2.00 -0.14
CA PHE A 51 -8.41 -3.24 0.52
C PHE A 51 -7.42 -4.02 -0.34
N VAL A 52 -6.63 -4.86 0.32
CA VAL A 52 -5.83 -5.93 -0.25
C VAL A 52 -6.13 -7.21 0.52
N MET A 53 -6.37 -8.31 -0.18
CA MET A 53 -6.69 -9.60 0.44
C MET A 53 -5.97 -10.74 -0.29
N GLY A 54 -5.36 -11.62 0.49
CA GLY A 54 -4.65 -12.81 0.00
C GLY A 54 -5.13 -14.09 0.67
N GLY A 55 -4.55 -15.20 0.26
CA GLY A 55 -4.80 -16.52 0.84
C GLY A 55 -4.10 -16.72 2.19
N LYS A 56 -3.83 -17.99 2.50
CA LYS A 56 -3.09 -18.39 3.71
C LYS A 56 -1.61 -18.02 3.58
N GLU A 57 -1.04 -17.42 4.61
CA GLU A 57 0.40 -17.17 4.75
C GLU A 57 0.83 -17.56 6.18
N GLY A 58 1.79 -18.47 6.31
CA GLY A 58 2.23 -18.98 7.61
C GLY A 58 1.05 -19.55 8.44
N LEU A 59 0.89 -19.04 9.66
CA LEU A 59 -0.23 -19.38 10.55
C LEU A 59 -1.51 -18.58 10.27
N LEU A 60 -1.47 -17.57 9.40
CA LEU A 60 -2.62 -16.74 9.05
C LEU A 60 -3.45 -17.45 7.97
N PRO A 61 -4.71 -17.86 8.24
CA PRO A 61 -5.55 -18.53 7.25
C PRO A 61 -5.95 -17.60 6.09
N ARG A 62 -5.86 -16.29 6.32
CA ARG A 62 -6.10 -15.23 5.35
C ARG A 62 -5.28 -14.01 5.74
N VAL A 63 -4.72 -13.34 4.75
CA VAL A 63 -4.05 -12.04 4.94
C VAL A 63 -4.90 -10.90 4.44
N THR A 64 -4.78 -9.76 5.10
CA THR A 64 -5.51 -8.53 4.76
C THR A 64 -4.60 -7.33 4.89
N GLY A 65 -4.83 -6.35 4.02
CA GLY A 65 -4.21 -5.04 4.10
C GLY A 65 -5.20 -3.94 3.70
N GLU A 66 -4.88 -2.74 4.13
CA GLU A 66 -5.62 -1.51 3.85
C GLU A 66 -4.64 -0.44 3.39
N ILE A 67 -5.02 0.28 2.34
CA ILE A 67 -4.30 1.47 1.89
C ILE A 67 -5.26 2.65 1.96
N LYS A 68 -4.81 3.71 2.65
CA LYS A 68 -5.51 4.98 2.78
C LYS A 68 -4.70 6.08 2.13
N VAL A 69 -5.40 6.93 1.41
CA VAL A 69 -4.84 7.98 0.59
C VAL A 69 -5.49 9.30 0.97
N GLN A 70 -4.66 10.26 1.35
CA GLN A 70 -5.07 11.62 1.69
C GLN A 70 -4.36 12.59 0.73
N SER A 71 -5.12 13.20 -0.16
CA SER A 71 -4.61 14.19 -1.13
C SER A 71 -4.33 15.55 -0.50
N ASN A 72 -3.55 16.38 -1.18
CA ASN A 72 -3.31 17.79 -0.83
C ASN A 72 -2.78 18.02 0.59
N VAL A 73 -1.86 17.16 1.04
CA VAL A 73 -1.28 17.25 2.38
C VAL A 73 -0.04 18.16 2.36
N GLY A 74 0.00 19.09 3.32
CA GLY A 74 1.12 20.01 3.53
C GLY A 74 1.32 21.02 2.41
N LYS A 75 2.43 21.77 2.46
CA LYS A 75 2.72 22.86 1.50
C LYS A 75 2.99 22.37 0.07
N GLY A 76 3.40 21.11 -0.07
CA GLY A 76 3.74 20.52 -1.37
C GLY A 76 2.55 19.96 -2.15
N HIS A 77 1.33 20.05 -1.61
CA HIS A 77 0.11 19.46 -2.20
C HIS A 77 0.29 17.99 -2.60
N VAL A 78 1.03 17.24 -1.77
CA VAL A 78 1.35 15.82 -2.04
C VAL A 78 0.25 14.92 -1.54
N THR A 79 0.23 13.69 -2.04
CA THR A 79 -0.65 12.64 -1.57
C THR A 79 0.05 11.82 -0.49
N MET A 80 -0.50 11.78 0.72
CA MET A 80 -0.04 10.89 1.78
C MET A 80 -0.71 9.53 1.64
N VAL A 81 0.11 8.47 1.67
CA VAL A 81 -0.31 7.07 1.57
C VAL A 81 -0.01 6.37 2.87
N THR A 82 -1.01 5.82 3.53
CA THR A 82 -0.86 4.97 4.73
C THR A 82 -1.13 3.53 4.34
N MET A 83 -0.21 2.64 4.69
CA MET A 83 -0.26 1.21 4.40
C MET A 83 -0.28 0.44 5.72
N ASP A 84 -1.24 -0.47 5.86
CA ASP A 84 -1.37 -1.38 7.00
C ASP A 84 -1.68 -2.78 6.46
N SER A 85 -0.95 -3.81 6.92
CA SER A 85 -1.24 -5.20 6.58
C SER A 85 -0.62 -6.18 7.55
N THR A 86 -1.05 -7.43 7.48
CA THR A 86 -0.42 -8.59 8.12
C THR A 86 -0.29 -9.74 7.12
N GLY A 87 0.86 -10.41 7.12
CA GLY A 87 1.21 -11.46 6.16
C GLY A 87 2.68 -11.40 5.77
N GLU A 88 3.38 -12.52 5.76
CA GLU A 88 4.82 -12.57 5.47
C GLU A 88 5.12 -12.18 4.02
N GLN A 89 4.38 -12.71 3.05
CA GLN A 89 4.54 -12.33 1.64
C GLN A 89 3.90 -10.98 1.38
N LEU A 90 2.75 -10.69 2.00
CA LEU A 90 2.09 -9.40 1.86
C LEU A 90 2.98 -8.26 2.39
N HIS A 91 3.78 -8.51 3.43
CA HIS A 91 4.78 -7.56 3.94
C HIS A 91 5.80 -7.19 2.86
N GLU A 92 6.39 -8.19 2.19
CA GLU A 92 7.38 -7.97 1.13
C GLU A 92 6.77 -7.18 -0.04
N VAL A 93 5.54 -7.53 -0.45
CA VAL A 93 4.85 -6.82 -1.53
C VAL A 93 4.47 -5.39 -1.12
N MET A 94 4.08 -5.15 0.14
CA MET A 94 3.86 -3.80 0.67
C MET A 94 5.15 -2.97 0.73
N ALA A 95 6.27 -3.59 1.09
CA ALA A 95 7.58 -2.93 1.07
C ALA A 95 7.99 -2.57 -0.37
N ALA A 96 7.74 -3.46 -1.34
CA ALA A 96 7.96 -3.21 -2.76
C ALA A 96 7.09 -2.07 -3.29
N PHE A 97 5.80 -2.04 -2.95
CA PHE A 97 4.88 -0.96 -3.28
C PHE A 97 5.33 0.38 -2.67
N HIS A 98 5.72 0.39 -1.40
CA HIS A 98 6.27 1.59 -0.75
C HIS A 98 7.50 2.11 -1.49
N LYS A 99 8.41 1.22 -1.90
CA LYS A 99 9.59 1.58 -2.68
C LYS A 99 9.21 2.15 -4.06
N SER A 100 8.23 1.56 -4.74
CA SER A 100 7.81 2.02 -6.07
C SER A 100 7.19 3.42 -6.05
N LEU A 101 6.39 3.75 -5.02
CA LEU A 101 5.88 5.11 -4.81
C LEU A 101 7.00 6.16 -4.72
N ARG A 102 8.11 5.80 -4.04
CA ARG A 102 9.28 6.69 -3.94
C ARG A 102 9.98 6.86 -5.29
N THR A 103 10.06 5.82 -6.11
CA THR A 103 10.68 5.89 -7.46
C THR A 103 9.85 6.77 -8.40
N LEU A 104 8.53 6.60 -8.42
CA LEU A 104 7.62 7.42 -9.22
C LEU A 104 7.76 8.92 -8.89
N GLY A 105 7.93 9.26 -7.60
CA GLY A 105 8.17 10.64 -7.17
C GLY A 105 9.53 11.23 -7.61
N LYS A 106 10.54 10.39 -7.88
CA LYS A 106 11.86 10.80 -8.38
C LYS A 106 11.84 11.02 -9.90
N GLU A 107 11.20 10.14 -10.66
CA GLU A 107 11.12 10.26 -12.12
C GLU A 107 10.38 11.53 -12.54
N SER A 108 9.29 11.90 -11.84
CA SER A 108 8.62 13.18 -12.09
C SER A 108 9.48 14.43 -11.81
N LYS A 109 10.65 14.30 -11.16
CA LYS A 109 11.62 15.43 -11.03
C LYS A 109 12.59 15.51 -12.22
N SER A 110 12.83 14.40 -12.94
CA SER A 110 13.81 14.35 -14.03
C SER A 110 13.25 14.87 -15.36
N THR A 111 11.93 14.80 -15.56
CA THR A 111 11.29 15.23 -16.81
C THR A 111 11.00 16.73 -16.89
N ASN A 112 11.16 17.48 -15.78
CA ASN A 112 10.94 18.93 -15.72
C ASN A 112 12.24 19.76 -15.75
N GLN A 113 13.31 19.21 -16.32
CA GLN A 113 14.56 19.94 -16.58
C GLN A 113 14.95 19.76 -18.06
N THR A 114 14.22 20.38 -18.97
CA THR A 114 14.66 20.69 -20.33
C THR A 114 13.88 21.92 -20.80
#